data_AF-A0A1M7EKE2-F1
#
_entry.id   AF-A0A1M7EKE2-F1
#
_cell.length_a   1.000
_cell.length_b   1.000
_cell.length_c   1.000
_cell.angle_alpha   90.00
_cell.angle_beta   90.00
_cell.angle_gamma   90.00
#
_symmetry.space_group_name_H-M   'P 1'
#
loop_
_entity.id
_entity.type
_entity.pdbx_description
1 polymer ?
#
loop_
_entity_poly.entity_id
_entity_poly.type
_entity_poly.pdbx_seq_one_letter_code
_entity_poly.pdbx_strand_id
1 'polypeptide(L)'
;MKFMIIFWGAFLFFFCVPFPIFIYMAGEEATAGPRNSLAVSYGYLGLSLLIWGYILVFFINTLFVKTFKQKNTIHSILRNGIPRDAKVMRYQLLKYFPKTNMNAIQIVLSFPNLRNTVIEHEMMFHDSKPQEKRFDVGNQVKVLLNPNVSEEPYFILNDQKVGFNPSGMVLRIVFIVLLVAYIIGLYSYFYMRESFDFGWRFLTFMHPIIFSGFMTLIYVLVFQLIIGKFFKNKNEERILFAGRNAEAHILSVSETGVTINDQPQIMFQVSFKDFRGNEHIATYKKIVSLLNLSSVPKKGTIEIMYDENDPKKIMIPKIF
;
A
#
# COMPACT_ATOMS: atom_id res chain seq x y z
N MET A 1 -18.45 -3.89 4.05
CA MET A 1 -16.98 -3.91 3.91
C MET A 1 -16.22 -4.00 5.24
N LYS A 2 -16.42 -3.10 6.22
CA LYS A 2 -15.71 -3.14 7.52
C LYS A 2 -15.91 -4.46 8.30
N PHE A 3 -17.14 -4.95 8.39
CA PHE A 3 -17.45 -6.22 9.05
C PHE A 3 -16.73 -7.42 8.40
N MET A 4 -16.74 -7.49 7.07
CA MET A 4 -16.05 -8.52 6.30
C MET A 4 -14.53 -8.52 6.58
N ILE A 5 -13.91 -7.35 6.63
CA ILE A 5 -12.47 -7.22 6.96
C ILE A 5 -12.18 -7.69 8.38
N ILE A 6 -13.03 -7.34 9.34
CA ILE A 6 -12.88 -7.75 10.75
C ILE A 6 -13.06 -9.27 10.88
N PHE A 7 -14.09 -9.83 10.26
CA PHE A 7 -14.35 -11.27 10.27
C PHE A 7 -13.17 -12.06 9.68
N TRP A 8 -12.74 -11.71 8.45
CA TRP A 8 -11.61 -12.40 7.82
C TRP A 8 -10.31 -12.21 8.60
N GLY A 9 -10.10 -11.04 9.20
CA GLY A 9 -8.95 -10.79 10.08
C GLY A 9 -8.95 -11.70 11.32
N ALA A 10 -10.08 -11.78 12.03
CA ALA A 10 -10.22 -12.63 13.21
C ALA A 10 -10.13 -14.12 12.87
N PHE A 11 -10.77 -14.53 11.77
CA PHE A 11 -10.73 -15.89 11.24
C PHE A 11 -9.29 -16.30 10.93
N LEU A 12 -8.52 -15.48 10.19
CA LEU A 12 -7.14 -15.81 9.85
C LEU A 12 -6.21 -15.77 11.06
N PHE A 13 -6.46 -14.87 12.03
CA PHE A 13 -5.73 -14.85 13.29
C PHE A 13 -5.88 -16.18 14.05
N PHE A 14 -7.09 -16.75 14.08
CA PHE A 14 -7.32 -18.05 14.69
C PHE A 14 -6.45 -19.15 14.08
N PHE A 15 -6.32 -19.19 12.75
CA PHE A 15 -5.48 -20.19 12.07
C PHE A 15 -3.98 -19.96 12.24
N CYS A 16 -3.55 -18.72 12.53
CA CYS A 16 -2.14 -18.40 12.71
C CYS A 16 -1.66 -18.65 14.15
N VAL A 17 -2.54 -18.53 15.15
CA VAL A 17 -2.13 -18.49 16.58
C VAL A 17 -2.74 -19.64 17.39
N PRO A 18 -4.03 -19.66 17.75
CA PRO A 18 -4.57 -20.70 18.61
C PRO A 18 -4.66 -22.06 17.93
N PHE A 19 -4.90 -22.13 16.62
CA PHE A 19 -5.11 -23.39 15.92
C PHE A 19 -3.88 -24.32 15.89
N PRO A 20 -2.66 -23.85 15.54
CA PRO A 20 -1.44 -24.64 15.68
C PRO A 20 -1.24 -25.24 17.07
N ILE A 21 -1.47 -24.41 18.11
CA ILE A 21 -1.33 -24.82 19.50
C ILE A 21 -2.38 -25.88 19.82
N PHE A 22 -3.65 -25.63 19.49
CA PHE A 22 -4.74 -26.55 19.78
C PHE A 22 -4.55 -27.93 19.14
N ILE A 23 -4.22 -27.98 17.84
CA ILE A 23 -3.96 -29.26 17.15
C ILE A 23 -2.81 -30.02 17.79
N TYR A 24 -1.72 -29.33 18.09
CA TYR A 24 -0.56 -29.93 18.73
C TYR A 24 -0.89 -30.50 20.10
N MET A 25 -1.62 -29.74 20.92
CA MET A 25 -2.04 -30.15 22.26
C MET A 25 -3.05 -31.30 22.25
N ALA A 26 -3.92 -31.36 21.24
CA ALA A 26 -4.93 -32.42 21.11
C ALA A 26 -4.34 -33.74 20.57
N GLY A 27 -3.25 -33.67 19.81
CA GLY A 27 -2.64 -34.83 19.15
C GLY A 27 -1.48 -35.47 19.90
N GLU A 28 -1.01 -34.89 21.01
CA GLU A 28 0.22 -35.36 21.67
C GLU A 28 0.02 -36.07 22.99
N GLU A 29 0.52 -37.30 23.04
CA GLU A 29 1.00 -37.91 24.26
C GLU A 29 2.38 -37.30 24.59
N ALA A 30 2.52 -36.71 25.78
CA ALA A 30 3.77 -36.11 26.23
C ALA A 30 4.86 -37.19 26.32
N THR A 31 5.69 -37.29 25.28
CA THR A 31 6.85 -38.19 25.26
C THR A 31 7.99 -37.57 26.05
N ALA A 32 8.48 -38.26 27.09
CA ALA A 32 9.53 -37.78 27.99
C ALA A 32 10.95 -37.80 27.38
N GLY A 33 11.09 -38.06 26.08
CA GLY A 33 12.37 -38.21 25.38
C GLY A 33 12.58 -37.20 24.25
N PRO A 34 13.83 -37.02 23.79
CA PRO A 34 14.13 -36.12 22.68
C PRO A 34 13.48 -36.62 21.39
N ARG A 35 12.84 -35.72 20.65
CA ARG A 35 12.15 -36.05 19.39
C ARG A 35 13.03 -35.95 18.17
N ASN A 36 14.07 -35.13 18.26
CA ASN A 36 15.04 -34.92 17.19
C ASN A 36 16.48 -34.98 17.70
N SER A 37 17.41 -35.12 16.73
CA SER A 37 18.83 -34.93 16.99
C SER A 37 19.11 -33.47 17.37
N LEU A 38 20.22 -33.22 18.06
CA LEU A 38 20.61 -31.88 18.46
C LEU A 38 20.75 -30.95 17.25
N ALA A 39 21.48 -31.38 16.21
CA ALA A 39 21.68 -30.57 15.00
C ALA A 39 20.36 -30.19 14.31
N VAL A 40 19.42 -31.13 14.15
CA VAL A 40 18.12 -30.88 13.50
C VAL A 40 17.29 -29.88 14.31
N SER A 41 17.26 -30.05 15.63
CA SER A 41 16.46 -29.21 16.53
C SER A 41 16.96 -27.76 16.56
N TYR A 42 18.28 -27.56 16.56
CA TYR A 42 18.87 -26.22 16.47
C TYR A 42 18.68 -25.60 15.07
N GLY A 43 18.67 -26.41 14.00
CA GLY A 43 18.27 -25.96 12.67
C GLY A 43 16.83 -25.42 12.65
N TYR A 44 15.90 -26.15 13.27
CA TYR A 44 14.51 -25.71 13.43
C TYR A 44 14.35 -24.47 14.30
N LEU A 45 15.11 -24.37 15.40
CA LEU A 45 15.15 -23.17 16.24
C LEU A 45 15.60 -21.95 15.44
N GLY A 46 16.70 -22.07 14.68
CA GLY A 46 17.21 -21.02 13.81
C GLY A 46 16.20 -20.59 12.76
N LEU A 47 15.55 -21.54 12.08
CA LEU A 47 14.48 -21.26 11.12
C LEU A 47 13.33 -20.48 11.76
N SER A 48 12.88 -20.91 12.94
CA SER A 48 11.79 -20.25 13.65
C SER A 48 12.13 -18.82 14.05
N LEU A 49 13.33 -18.58 14.58
CA LEU A 49 13.80 -17.23 14.92
C LEU A 49 13.89 -16.32 13.69
N LEU A 50 14.31 -16.84 12.54
CA LEU A 50 14.32 -16.09 11.27
C LEU A 50 12.90 -15.72 10.83
N ILE A 51 11.95 -16.65 10.91
CA ILE A 51 10.55 -16.40 10.56
C ILE A 51 9.94 -15.32 11.45
N TRP A 52 10.06 -15.47 12.79
CA TRP A 52 9.53 -14.48 13.73
C TRP A 52 10.24 -13.14 13.63
N GLY A 53 11.56 -13.14 13.40
CA GLY A 53 12.35 -11.92 13.15
C GLY A 53 11.86 -11.17 11.92
N TYR A 54 11.64 -11.88 10.80
CA TYR A 54 11.07 -11.28 9.59
C TYR A 54 9.69 -10.68 9.85
N ILE A 55 8.80 -11.41 10.55
CA ILE A 55 7.44 -10.94 10.87
C ILE A 55 7.49 -9.65 11.70
N LEU A 56 8.33 -9.61 12.75
CA LEU A 56 8.51 -8.42 13.58
C LEU A 56 9.02 -7.22 12.77
N VAL A 57 10.08 -7.42 11.98
CA VAL A 57 10.63 -6.38 11.11
C VAL A 57 9.57 -5.87 10.13
N PHE A 58 8.79 -6.77 9.52
CA PHE A 58 7.71 -6.42 8.60
C PHE A 58 6.66 -5.52 9.26
N PHE A 59 6.17 -5.89 10.45
CA PHE A 59 5.16 -5.10 11.16
C PHE A 59 5.73 -3.77 11.68
N ILE A 60 6.94 -3.75 12.22
CA ILE A 60 7.60 -2.50 12.67
C ILE A 60 7.79 -1.55 11.49
N ASN A 61 8.31 -2.05 10.35
CA ASN A 61 8.51 -1.26 9.15
C ASN A 61 7.19 -0.69 8.63
N THR A 62 6.14 -1.52 8.58
CA THR A 62 4.84 -1.13 8.05
C THR A 62 4.08 -0.16 8.96
N LEU A 63 4.07 -0.39 10.27
CA LEU A 63 3.30 0.40 11.22
C LEU A 63 4.00 1.70 11.63
N PHE A 64 5.33 1.72 11.66
CA PHE A 64 6.10 2.85 12.16
C PHE A 64 6.96 3.47 11.06
N VAL A 65 7.96 2.74 10.55
CA VAL A 65 9.00 3.32 9.67
C VAL A 65 8.39 4.02 8.45
N LYS A 66 7.44 3.39 7.75
CA LYS A 66 6.74 4.02 6.61
C LYS A 66 5.98 5.29 7.01
N THR A 67 5.32 5.29 8.16
CA THR A 67 4.54 6.45 8.65
C THR A 67 5.47 7.62 9.03
N PHE A 68 6.60 7.34 9.69
CA PHE A 68 7.61 8.35 9.99
C PHE A 68 8.27 8.89 8.73
N LYS A 69 8.59 8.00 7.77
CA LYS A 69 9.14 8.40 6.47
C LYS A 69 8.21 9.36 5.75
N GLN A 70 6.91 9.03 5.64
CA GLN A 70 5.91 9.91 5.03
C GLN A 70 5.83 11.28 5.71
N LYS A 71 5.86 11.34 7.06
CA LYS A 71 5.88 12.62 7.78
C LYS A 71 7.15 13.44 7.45
N ASN A 72 8.31 12.78 7.41
CA ASN A 72 9.57 13.43 7.05
C ASN A 72 9.54 13.94 5.59
N THR A 73 8.98 13.16 4.67
CA THR A 73 8.78 13.59 3.28
C THR A 73 7.89 14.83 3.21
N ILE A 74 6.78 14.89 3.96
CA ILE A 74 5.94 16.10 4.01
C ILE A 74 6.72 17.31 4.55
N HIS A 75 7.52 17.15 5.61
CA HIS A 75 8.37 18.23 6.11
C HIS A 75 9.42 18.67 5.08
N SER A 76 9.96 17.74 4.28
CA SER A 76 10.86 18.07 3.17
C SER A 76 10.15 18.88 2.09
N ILE A 77 8.93 18.50 1.71
CA ILE A 77 8.12 19.22 0.71
C ILE A 77 7.73 20.62 1.22
N LEU A 78 7.42 20.78 2.51
CA LEU A 78 7.15 22.11 3.08
C LEU A 78 8.35 23.07 2.97
N ARG A 79 9.59 22.55 2.97
CA ARG A 79 10.81 23.37 2.88
C ARG A 79 11.29 23.56 1.44
N ASN A 80 11.22 22.50 0.64
CA ASN A 80 11.88 22.41 -0.67
C ASN A 80 10.90 22.14 -1.83
N GLY A 81 9.59 22.13 -1.55
CA GLY A 81 8.57 21.84 -2.54
C GLY A 81 8.44 22.92 -3.59
N ILE A 82 8.04 22.52 -4.80
CA ILE A 82 7.85 23.44 -5.92
C ILE A 82 6.42 23.99 -5.89
N PRO A 83 6.22 25.30 -5.70
CA PRO A 83 4.87 25.87 -5.59
C PRO A 83 4.14 25.87 -6.93
N ARG A 84 2.85 25.54 -6.88
CA ARG A 84 1.91 25.65 -8.00
C ARG A 84 0.57 26.16 -7.49
N ASP A 85 -0.09 26.97 -8.31
CA ASP A 85 -1.48 27.35 -8.08
C ASP A 85 -2.38 26.22 -8.62
N ALA A 86 -3.30 25.78 -7.78
CA ALA A 86 -4.25 24.72 -8.08
C ALA A 86 -5.68 25.24 -8.04
N LYS A 87 -6.49 24.84 -9.01
CA LYS A 87 -7.92 25.14 -9.05
C LYS A 87 -8.72 23.98 -8.46
N VAL A 88 -9.67 24.28 -7.58
CA VAL A 88 -10.59 23.28 -7.06
C VAL A 88 -11.64 22.97 -8.13
N MET A 89 -11.63 21.72 -8.62
CA MET A 89 -12.54 21.25 -9.66
C MET A 89 -13.80 20.59 -9.08
N ARG A 90 -13.64 19.87 -7.97
CA ARG A 90 -14.73 19.17 -7.29
C ARG A 90 -14.53 19.22 -5.79
N TYR A 91 -15.64 19.35 -5.06
CA TYR A 91 -15.69 19.31 -3.60
C TYR A 91 -16.75 18.32 -3.15
N GLN A 92 -16.41 17.47 -2.18
CA GLN A 92 -17.33 16.54 -1.55
C GLN A 92 -17.08 16.50 -0.04
N LEU A 93 -18.12 16.79 0.75
CA LEU A 93 -18.09 16.61 2.20
C LEU A 93 -18.30 15.13 2.53
N LEU A 94 -17.31 14.50 3.17
CA LEU A 94 -17.41 13.11 3.61
C LEU A 94 -18.04 13.00 5.00
N LYS A 95 -17.61 13.87 5.93
CA LYS A 95 -18.08 13.85 7.31
C LYS A 95 -17.80 15.16 8.04
N TYR A 96 -18.75 15.62 8.83
CA TYR A 96 -18.55 16.70 9.79
C TYR A 96 -18.17 16.17 11.18
N PHE A 97 -17.21 16.83 11.85
CA PHE A 97 -16.80 16.56 13.22
C PHE A 97 -17.17 17.75 14.13
N PRO A 98 -18.32 17.70 14.84
CA PRO A 98 -18.80 18.81 15.65
C PRO A 98 -17.82 19.24 16.75
N LYS A 99 -17.17 18.29 17.43
CA LYS A 99 -16.28 18.56 18.57
C LYS A 99 -15.07 19.43 18.24
N THR A 100 -14.56 19.32 17.02
CA THR A 100 -13.37 20.06 16.56
C THR A 100 -13.71 21.09 15.49
N ASN A 101 -15.00 21.20 15.12
CA ASN A 101 -15.49 21.99 14.00
C ASN A 101 -14.71 21.76 12.69
N MET A 102 -14.39 20.49 12.40
CA MET A 102 -13.62 20.11 11.21
C MET A 102 -14.49 19.33 10.21
N ASN A 103 -14.19 19.47 8.93
CA ASN A 103 -14.79 18.67 7.87
C ASN A 103 -13.76 17.67 7.32
N ALA A 104 -14.08 16.38 7.28
CA ALA A 104 -13.41 15.47 6.34
C ALA A 104 -14.00 15.73 4.95
N ILE A 105 -13.13 16.14 4.02
CA ILE A 105 -13.51 16.46 2.65
C ILE A 105 -12.67 15.66 1.66
N GLN A 106 -13.22 15.48 0.47
CA GLN A 106 -12.58 14.94 -0.71
C GLN A 106 -12.67 16.01 -1.79
N ILE A 107 -11.53 16.40 -2.36
CA ILE A 107 -11.49 17.41 -3.42
C ILE A 107 -10.69 16.89 -4.61
N VAL A 108 -11.01 17.41 -5.80
CA VAL A 108 -10.20 17.24 -7.01
C VAL A 108 -9.55 18.58 -7.32
N LEU A 109 -8.23 18.58 -7.44
CA LEU A 109 -7.42 19.75 -7.76
C LEU A 109 -6.87 19.62 -9.17
N SER A 110 -6.89 20.72 -9.92
CA SER A 110 -6.23 20.84 -11.21
C SER A 110 -5.03 21.77 -11.11
N PHE A 111 -3.84 21.29 -11.47
CA PHE A 111 -2.60 22.07 -11.42
C PHE A 111 -1.54 21.53 -12.39
N PRO A 112 -0.56 22.34 -12.81
CA PRO A 112 0.58 21.86 -13.60
C PRO A 112 1.48 20.95 -12.76
N ASN A 113 1.87 19.80 -13.32
CA ASN A 113 2.84 18.88 -12.73
C ASN A 113 4.28 19.42 -12.80
N LEU A 114 5.30 18.61 -12.47
CA LEU A 114 6.72 19.04 -12.48
C LEU A 114 7.25 19.42 -13.88
N ARG A 115 6.55 19.00 -14.95
CA ARG A 115 6.85 19.31 -16.34
C ARG A 115 5.86 20.31 -16.97
N ASN A 116 5.05 20.95 -16.14
CA ASN A 116 4.05 21.94 -16.52
C ASN A 116 2.88 21.37 -17.35
N THR A 117 2.66 20.07 -17.34
CA THR A 117 1.45 19.44 -17.88
C THR A 117 0.33 19.57 -16.84
N VAL A 118 -0.84 20.07 -17.25
CA VAL A 118 -1.99 20.19 -16.33
C VAL A 118 -2.55 18.81 -16.01
N ILE A 119 -2.58 18.48 -14.73
CA ILE A 119 -3.13 17.22 -14.23
C ILE A 119 -4.28 17.48 -13.27
N GLU A 120 -5.14 16.48 -13.11
CA GLU A 120 -6.18 16.46 -12.08
C GLU A 120 -5.84 15.35 -11.09
N HIS A 121 -5.87 15.67 -9.79
CA HIS A 121 -5.62 14.69 -8.75
C HIS A 121 -6.57 14.86 -7.58
N GLU A 122 -7.07 13.74 -7.08
CA GLU A 122 -7.98 13.69 -5.96
C GLU A 122 -7.23 13.57 -4.63
N MET A 123 -7.65 14.31 -3.61
CA MET A 123 -7.11 14.16 -2.26
C MET A 123 -8.20 14.23 -1.19
N MET A 124 -7.94 13.56 -0.07
CA MET A 124 -8.80 13.58 1.12
C MET A 124 -8.02 14.11 2.32
N PHE A 125 -8.63 15.02 3.07
CA PHE A 125 -8.04 15.57 4.29
C PHE A 125 -9.10 16.17 5.21
N HIS A 126 -8.68 16.56 6.41
CA HIS A 126 -9.51 17.31 7.35
C HIS A 126 -9.30 18.80 7.14
N ASP A 127 -10.35 19.52 6.73
CA ASP A 127 -10.37 20.97 6.75
C ASP A 127 -10.63 21.47 8.18
N SER A 128 -9.63 22.17 8.71
CA SER A 128 -9.68 22.76 10.05
C SER A 128 -10.44 24.07 10.11
N LYS A 129 -10.76 24.67 8.95
CA LYS A 129 -11.44 25.96 8.86
C LYS A 129 -12.50 25.96 7.75
N PRO A 130 -13.52 25.09 7.83
CA PRO A 130 -14.55 24.98 6.80
C PRO A 130 -15.33 26.28 6.56
N GLN A 131 -15.45 27.14 7.58
CA GLN A 131 -16.11 28.44 7.48
C GLN A 131 -15.42 29.43 6.53
N GLU A 132 -14.12 29.26 6.27
CA GLU A 132 -13.38 30.12 5.33
C GLU A 132 -13.68 29.76 3.86
N LYS A 133 -14.42 28.68 3.59
CA LYS A 133 -14.83 28.25 2.23
C LYS A 133 -13.67 28.15 1.22
N ARG A 134 -12.46 27.87 1.72
CA ARG A 134 -11.21 27.87 0.92
C ARG A 134 -11.22 26.87 -0.22
N PHE A 135 -12.01 25.80 -0.07
CA PHE A 135 -12.07 24.68 -1.00
C PHE A 135 -13.39 24.62 -1.79
N ASP A 136 -14.13 25.72 -1.87
CA ASP A 136 -15.29 25.80 -2.77
C ASP A 136 -14.83 25.67 -4.23
N VAL A 137 -15.70 25.10 -5.08
CA VAL A 137 -15.38 24.85 -6.49
C VAL A 137 -15.06 26.18 -7.20
N GLY A 138 -13.97 26.19 -7.96
CA GLY A 138 -13.47 27.37 -8.66
C GLY A 138 -12.42 28.17 -7.88
N ASN A 139 -12.32 27.99 -6.56
CA ASN A 139 -11.29 28.66 -5.76
C ASN A 139 -9.88 28.18 -6.13
N GLN A 140 -8.90 29.05 -5.88
CA GLN A 140 -7.50 28.75 -6.06
C GLN A 140 -6.83 28.47 -4.72
N VAL A 141 -6.03 27.41 -4.67
CA VAL A 141 -5.24 27.00 -3.51
C VAL A 141 -3.80 26.75 -3.93
N LYS A 142 -2.85 27.03 -3.05
CA LYS A 142 -1.43 26.75 -3.31
C LYS A 142 -1.09 25.33 -2.92
N VAL A 143 -0.52 24.59 -3.86
CA VAL A 143 0.06 23.26 -3.63
C VAL A 143 1.57 23.34 -3.71
N LEU A 144 2.24 22.44 -3.01
CA LEU A 144 3.68 22.21 -3.11
C LEU A 144 3.92 20.82 -3.69
N LEU A 145 4.56 20.76 -4.85
CA LEU A 145 4.95 19.50 -5.47
C LEU A 145 6.23 18.97 -4.85
N ASN A 146 6.30 17.65 -4.67
CA ASN A 146 7.50 16.97 -4.24
C ASN A 146 8.49 16.86 -5.41
N PRO A 147 9.68 17.49 -5.35
CA PRO A 147 10.68 17.35 -6.40
C PRO A 147 11.22 15.91 -6.51
N ASN A 148 11.17 15.13 -5.43
CA ASN A 148 11.55 13.72 -5.44
C ASN A 148 10.32 12.81 -5.61
N VAL A 149 10.02 12.48 -6.87
CA VAL A 149 8.90 11.61 -7.23
C VAL A 149 9.12 10.11 -6.96
N SER A 150 10.21 9.75 -6.29
CA SER A 150 10.42 8.37 -5.80
C SER A 150 9.72 8.13 -4.47
N GLU A 151 9.26 9.18 -3.79
CA GLU A 151 8.68 9.11 -2.46
C GLU A 151 7.31 9.78 -2.40
N GLU A 152 6.35 9.08 -1.80
CA GLU A 152 5.04 9.64 -1.50
C GLU A 152 5.06 10.43 -0.18
N PRO A 153 4.24 11.48 -0.04
CA PRO A 153 3.28 11.98 -1.04
C PRO A 153 3.94 12.80 -2.17
N TYR A 154 3.30 12.84 -3.33
CA TYR A 154 3.79 13.59 -4.50
C TYR A 154 3.53 15.09 -4.45
N PHE A 155 2.54 15.51 -3.65
CA PHE A 155 2.26 16.91 -3.38
C PHE A 155 1.53 17.07 -2.05
N ILE A 156 1.51 18.30 -1.53
CA ILE A 156 0.77 18.70 -0.32
C ILE A 156 0.12 20.08 -0.55
N LEU A 157 -0.80 20.47 0.33
CA LEU A 157 -1.24 21.87 0.41
C LEU A 157 -0.16 22.69 1.14
N ASN A 158 0.03 23.95 0.72
CA ASN A 158 1.07 24.82 1.25
C ASN A 158 0.96 25.06 2.77
N ASP A 159 -0.26 25.08 3.31
CA ASP A 159 -0.54 25.29 4.73
C ASP A 159 -0.86 23.98 5.49
N GLN A 160 -0.55 22.82 4.89
CA GLN A 160 -0.88 21.53 5.47
C GLN A 160 -0.12 21.27 6.78
N LYS A 161 -0.87 21.01 7.84
CA LYS A 161 -0.34 20.54 9.12
C LYS A 161 -0.45 19.03 9.22
N VAL A 162 0.64 18.37 9.57
CA VAL A 162 0.68 16.91 9.76
C VAL A 162 0.83 16.58 11.23
N GLY A 163 -0.11 15.80 11.74
CA GLY A 163 -0.07 15.22 13.07
C GLY A 163 -0.15 13.71 13.01
N PHE A 164 0.40 13.04 14.03
CA PHE A 164 0.08 11.63 14.25
C PHE A 164 -1.27 11.53 14.95
N ASN A 165 -2.04 10.49 14.63
CA ASN A 165 -3.20 10.12 15.41
C ASN A 165 -2.71 9.43 16.71
N PRO A 166 -2.84 10.05 17.90
CA PRO A 166 -2.27 9.50 19.13
C PRO A 166 -2.88 8.16 19.53
N SER A 167 -4.20 8.01 19.41
CA SER A 167 -4.89 6.75 19.72
C SER A 167 -4.46 5.63 18.77
N GLY A 168 -4.31 5.96 17.47
CA GLY A 168 -3.79 5.04 16.47
C GLY A 168 -2.34 4.63 16.77
N MET A 169 -1.49 5.55 17.22
CA MET A 169 -0.11 5.23 17.60
C MET A 169 -0.04 4.33 18.83
N VAL A 170 -0.82 4.61 19.87
CA VAL A 170 -0.90 3.76 21.07
C VAL A 170 -1.34 2.35 20.70
N LEU A 171 -2.37 2.20 19.88
CA LEU A 171 -2.83 0.89 19.43
C LEU A 171 -1.75 0.11 18.67
N ARG A 172 -0.97 0.79 17.81
CA ARG A 172 0.16 0.17 17.09
C ARG A 172 1.26 -0.29 18.04
N ILE A 173 1.57 0.50 19.07
CA ILE A 173 2.58 0.15 20.08
C ILE A 173 2.11 -1.06 20.88
N VAL A 174 0.88 -1.02 21.39
CA VAL A 174 0.26 -2.14 22.12
C VAL A 174 0.28 -3.41 21.27
N PHE A 175 -0.06 -3.31 19.98
CA PHE A 175 -0.01 -4.44 19.07
C PHE A 175 1.39 -5.07 18.97
N ILE A 176 2.46 -4.27 18.79
CA ILE A 176 3.83 -4.80 18.73
C ILE A 176 4.25 -5.41 20.06
N VAL A 177 3.94 -4.75 21.18
CA VAL A 177 4.27 -5.28 22.52
C VAL A 177 3.59 -6.61 22.76
N LEU A 178 2.30 -6.73 22.42
CA LEU A 178 1.56 -7.99 22.53
C LEU A 178 2.12 -9.07 21.60
N LEU A 179 2.54 -8.73 20.38
CA LEU A 179 3.15 -9.67 19.45
C LEU A 179 4.49 -10.19 19.99
N VAL A 180 5.34 -9.32 20.53
CA VAL A 180 6.61 -9.71 21.16
C VAL A 180 6.36 -10.56 22.40
N ALA A 181 5.43 -10.15 23.27
CA ALA A 181 5.05 -10.92 24.45
C ALA A 181 4.50 -12.30 24.08
N TYR A 182 3.72 -12.40 23.01
CA TYR A 182 3.23 -13.66 22.48
C TYR A 182 4.37 -14.56 22.02
N ILE A 183 5.32 -14.05 21.24
CA ILE A 183 6.47 -14.83 20.76
C ILE A 183 7.30 -15.33 21.95
N ILE A 184 7.64 -14.44 22.89
CA ILE A 184 8.39 -14.81 24.10
C ILE A 184 7.61 -15.87 24.90
N GLY A 185 6.31 -15.63 25.14
CA GLY A 185 5.45 -16.54 25.87
C GLY A 185 5.35 -17.92 25.22
N LEU A 186 5.27 -17.99 23.90
CA LEU A 186 5.26 -19.22 23.13
C LEU A 186 6.56 -20.03 23.35
N TYR A 187 7.72 -19.38 23.19
CA TYR A 187 9.01 -20.02 23.41
C TYR A 187 9.19 -20.46 24.87
N SER A 188 8.87 -19.60 25.84
CA SER A 188 8.98 -19.91 27.26
C SER A 188 8.06 -21.05 27.68
N TYR A 189 6.79 -21.04 27.24
CA TYR A 189 5.81 -22.07 27.59
C TYR A 189 6.25 -23.46 27.14
N PHE A 190 6.58 -23.62 25.86
CA PHE A 190 6.98 -24.93 25.33
C PHE A 190 8.36 -25.36 25.84
N TYR A 191 9.29 -24.42 26.07
CA TYR A 191 10.57 -24.77 26.68
C TYR A 191 10.38 -25.32 28.10
N MET A 192 9.58 -24.66 28.95
CA MET A 192 9.31 -25.12 30.31
C MET A 192 8.60 -26.48 30.35
N ARG A 193 7.75 -26.75 29.35
CA ARG A 193 6.95 -27.97 29.30
C ARG A 193 7.68 -29.16 28.69
N GLU A 194 8.50 -28.95 27.67
CA GLU A 194 8.98 -30.03 26.78
C GLU A 194 10.50 -30.13 26.68
N SER A 195 11.25 -29.24 27.32
CA SER A 195 12.72 -29.32 27.32
C SER A 195 13.23 -30.59 28.00
N PHE A 196 12.66 -30.98 29.16
CA PHE A 196 13.09 -32.13 29.98
C PHE A 196 14.62 -32.28 30.08
N ASP A 197 15.34 -31.17 30.29
CA ASP A 197 16.81 -31.07 30.30
C ASP A 197 17.54 -31.40 28.98
N PHE A 198 16.80 -31.75 27.93
CA PHE A 198 17.30 -31.97 26.57
C PHE A 198 17.36 -30.69 25.71
N GLY A 199 16.98 -29.54 26.29
CA GLY A 199 16.95 -28.26 25.58
C GLY A 199 15.88 -28.24 24.49
N TRP A 200 16.20 -27.67 23.32
CA TRP A 200 15.23 -27.50 22.22
C TRP A 200 14.94 -28.77 21.41
N ARG A 201 15.32 -29.95 21.90
CA ARG A 201 15.24 -31.23 21.15
C ARG A 201 13.83 -31.77 20.93
N PHE A 202 12.83 -31.12 21.50
CA PHE A 202 11.41 -31.36 21.25
C PHE A 202 10.92 -30.69 19.96
N LEU A 203 11.66 -29.71 19.40
CA LEU A 203 11.25 -28.98 18.22
C LEU A 203 11.16 -29.89 16.99
N THR A 204 10.01 -29.86 16.32
CA THR A 204 9.74 -30.44 15.02
C THR A 204 9.17 -29.37 14.10
N PHE A 205 9.11 -29.62 12.79
CA PHE A 205 8.51 -28.66 11.85
C PHE A 205 7.04 -28.32 12.20
N MET A 206 6.27 -29.30 12.67
CA MET A 206 4.86 -29.11 13.05
C MET A 206 4.69 -28.51 14.45
N HIS A 207 5.78 -28.28 15.17
CA HIS A 207 5.72 -27.70 16.51
C HIS A 207 5.12 -26.27 16.45
N PRO A 208 4.22 -25.88 17.38
CA PRO A 208 3.51 -24.61 17.32
C PRO A 208 4.41 -23.38 17.23
N ILE A 209 5.60 -23.41 17.85
CA ILE A 209 6.63 -22.37 17.71
C ILE A 209 6.95 -22.05 16.24
N ILE A 210 7.10 -23.08 15.42
CA ILE A 210 7.47 -22.95 14.00
C ILE A 210 6.22 -22.77 13.15
N PHE A 211 5.23 -23.65 13.35
CA PHE A 211 4.05 -23.70 12.50
C PHE A 211 3.20 -22.42 12.59
N SER A 212 3.07 -21.83 13.78
CA SER A 212 2.37 -20.54 13.95
C SER A 212 3.10 -19.40 13.24
N GLY A 213 4.42 -19.37 13.34
CA GLY A 213 5.26 -18.40 12.62
C GLY A 213 5.11 -18.57 11.11
N PHE A 214 5.17 -19.81 10.62
CA PHE A 214 5.01 -20.13 9.20
C PHE A 214 3.65 -19.73 8.64
N MET A 215 2.55 -20.04 9.35
CA MET A 215 1.20 -19.61 8.98
C MET A 215 1.08 -18.08 8.95
N THR A 216 1.65 -17.40 9.95
CA THR A 216 1.68 -15.94 9.99
C THR A 216 2.48 -15.36 8.81
N LEU A 217 3.59 -16.00 8.44
CA LEU A 217 4.40 -15.59 7.28
C LEU A 217 3.62 -15.73 5.98
N ILE A 218 2.95 -16.87 5.75
CA ILE A 218 2.08 -17.06 4.58
C ILE A 218 1.01 -15.98 4.55
N TYR A 219 0.36 -15.71 5.68
CA TYR A 219 -0.63 -14.64 5.77
C TYR A 219 -0.06 -13.28 5.37
N VAL A 220 1.12 -12.91 5.90
CA VAL A 220 1.81 -11.66 5.55
C VAL A 220 2.11 -11.61 4.05
N LEU A 221 2.62 -12.69 3.45
CA LEU A 221 2.96 -12.75 2.03
C LEU A 221 1.72 -12.65 1.14
N VAL A 222 0.65 -13.37 1.47
CA VAL A 222 -0.63 -13.30 0.75
C VAL A 222 -1.23 -11.90 0.86
N PHE A 223 -1.21 -11.31 2.06
CA PHE A 223 -1.65 -9.94 2.29
C PHE A 223 -0.85 -8.95 1.44
N GLN A 224 0.48 -9.07 1.38
CA GLN A 224 1.34 -8.25 0.53
C GLN A 224 1.01 -8.41 -0.97
N LEU A 225 0.75 -9.64 -1.45
CA LEU A 225 0.42 -9.87 -2.86
C LEU A 225 -0.95 -9.31 -3.25
N ILE A 226 -1.96 -9.48 -2.39
CA ILE A 226 -3.32 -8.98 -2.64
C ILE A 226 -3.30 -7.45 -2.57
N ILE A 227 -2.79 -6.87 -1.49
CA ILE A 227 -2.75 -5.41 -1.31
C ILE A 227 -1.78 -4.75 -2.27
N GLY A 228 -0.64 -5.35 -2.57
CA GLY A 228 0.32 -4.84 -3.54
C GLY A 228 -0.25 -4.75 -4.95
N LYS A 229 -1.22 -5.61 -5.31
CA LYS A 229 -1.96 -5.51 -6.57
C LYS A 229 -3.14 -4.52 -6.53
N PHE A 230 -3.78 -4.36 -5.37
CA PHE A 230 -4.94 -3.46 -5.21
C PHE A 230 -4.57 -2.00 -4.90
N PHE A 231 -3.39 -1.73 -4.32
CA PHE A 231 -2.94 -0.38 -4.02
C PHE A 231 -2.07 0.17 -5.16
N LYS A 232 -2.64 1.16 -5.86
CA LYS A 232 -2.00 2.20 -6.69
C LYS A 232 -0.74 1.76 -7.43
N ASN A 233 -0.82 1.69 -8.77
CA ASN A 233 0.36 1.53 -9.60
C ASN A 233 1.27 2.77 -9.41
N LYS A 234 2.22 2.67 -8.48
CA LYS A 234 3.14 3.77 -8.11
C LYS A 234 3.85 4.37 -9.30
N ASN A 235 4.04 3.57 -10.35
CA ASN A 235 4.63 4.02 -11.60
C ASN A 235 3.69 4.99 -12.33
N GLU A 236 2.39 4.72 -12.39
CA GLU A 236 1.41 5.62 -13.02
C GLU A 236 1.28 6.93 -12.23
N GLU A 237 1.15 6.87 -10.91
CA GLU A 237 1.12 8.11 -10.12
C GLU A 237 2.42 8.91 -10.26
N ARG A 238 3.58 8.25 -10.25
CA ARG A 238 4.85 8.91 -10.52
C ARG A 238 4.88 9.59 -11.90
N ILE A 239 4.37 8.93 -12.95
CA ILE A 239 4.28 9.51 -14.30
C ILE A 239 3.27 10.67 -14.34
N LEU A 240 2.17 10.61 -13.59
CA LEU A 240 1.23 11.72 -13.48
C LEU A 240 1.93 13.00 -12.98
N PHE A 241 2.78 12.88 -11.95
CA PHE A 241 3.44 14.04 -11.32
C PHE A 241 4.74 14.51 -12.00
N ALA A 242 5.47 13.62 -12.69
CA ALA A 242 6.77 13.94 -13.31
C ALA A 242 6.83 13.72 -14.83
N GLY A 243 5.83 13.07 -15.42
CA GLY A 243 5.81 12.74 -16.84
C GLY A 243 5.57 13.95 -17.72
N ARG A 244 6.08 13.86 -18.96
CA ARG A 244 5.75 14.81 -20.03
C ARG A 244 4.52 14.35 -20.77
N ASN A 245 3.72 15.29 -21.25
CA ASN A 245 2.67 14.97 -22.20
C ASN A 245 3.24 14.68 -23.60
N ALA A 246 2.57 13.80 -24.33
CA ALA A 246 2.76 13.59 -25.75
C ALA A 246 1.43 13.20 -26.39
N GLU A 247 1.27 13.54 -27.66
CA GLU A 247 0.20 13.02 -28.49
C GLU A 247 0.64 11.68 -29.09
N ALA A 248 -0.12 10.63 -28.84
CA ALA A 248 0.17 9.27 -29.28
C ALA A 248 -0.88 8.76 -30.25
N HIS A 249 -0.44 8.09 -31.30
CA HIS A 249 -1.29 7.42 -32.28
C HIS A 249 -1.60 6.01 -31.79
N ILE A 250 -2.88 5.66 -31.75
CA ILE A 250 -3.33 4.31 -31.41
C ILE A 250 -2.99 3.38 -32.58
N LEU A 251 -2.12 2.41 -32.31
CA LEU A 251 -1.79 1.33 -33.25
C LEU A 251 -2.79 0.19 -33.12
N SER A 252 -3.09 -0.20 -31.88
CA SER A 252 -4.08 -1.25 -31.61
C SER A 252 -4.69 -1.10 -30.21
N VAL A 253 -5.93 -1.58 -30.07
CA VAL A 253 -6.64 -1.71 -28.80
C VAL A 253 -7.22 -3.12 -28.76
N SER A 254 -6.86 -3.88 -27.74
CA SER A 254 -7.26 -5.29 -27.61
C SER A 254 -7.57 -5.63 -26.16
N GLU A 255 -8.49 -6.56 -25.94
CA GLU A 255 -8.72 -7.12 -24.60
C GLU A 255 -7.58 -8.09 -24.26
N THR A 256 -7.15 -8.11 -22.99
CA THR A 256 -6.09 -9.02 -22.54
C THR A 256 -6.61 -10.41 -22.17
N GLY A 257 -7.94 -10.60 -22.16
CA GLY A 257 -8.59 -11.79 -21.62
C GLY A 257 -8.61 -11.84 -20.09
N VAL A 258 -8.09 -10.82 -19.40
CA VAL A 258 -8.10 -10.70 -17.93
C VAL A 258 -9.22 -9.76 -17.50
N THR A 259 -10.04 -10.18 -16.55
CA THR A 259 -11.04 -9.34 -15.90
C THR A 259 -10.69 -9.12 -14.43
N ILE A 260 -11.04 -7.94 -13.90
CA ILE A 260 -10.91 -7.61 -12.48
C ILE A 260 -12.27 -7.06 -12.03
N ASN A 261 -12.93 -7.75 -11.10
CA ASN A 261 -14.30 -7.45 -10.67
C ASN A 261 -15.26 -7.36 -11.87
N ASP A 262 -15.19 -8.32 -12.78
CA ASP A 262 -15.96 -8.39 -14.03
C ASP A 262 -15.77 -7.21 -15.00
N GLN A 263 -14.79 -6.35 -14.73
CA GLN A 263 -14.39 -5.29 -15.64
C GLN A 263 -13.23 -5.77 -16.52
N PRO A 264 -13.32 -5.65 -17.85
CA PRO A 264 -12.26 -6.09 -18.76
C PRO A 264 -11.00 -5.22 -18.63
N GLN A 265 -9.85 -5.86 -18.74
CA GLN A 265 -8.59 -5.16 -18.95
C GLN A 265 -8.31 -5.03 -20.45
N ILE A 266 -8.09 -3.79 -20.87
CA ILE A 266 -7.78 -3.41 -22.24
C ILE A 266 -6.30 -3.04 -22.34
N MET A 267 -5.66 -3.47 -23.42
CA MET A 267 -4.30 -3.14 -23.80
C MET A 267 -4.31 -2.16 -24.97
N PHE A 268 -3.72 -0.99 -24.74
CA PHE A 268 -3.44 0.02 -25.74
C PHE A 268 -2.00 -0.14 -26.22
N GLN A 269 -1.81 -0.23 -27.53
CA GLN A 269 -0.51 -0.08 -28.16
C GLN A 269 -0.49 1.25 -28.91
N VAL A 270 0.48 2.10 -28.60
CA VAL A 270 0.54 3.45 -29.14
C VAL A 270 1.93 3.78 -29.66
N SER A 271 2.00 4.57 -30.72
CA SER A 271 3.23 5.22 -31.21
C SER A 271 3.21 6.69 -30.84
N PHE A 272 4.32 7.23 -30.34
CA PHE A 272 4.46 8.66 -30.08
C PHE A 272 5.90 9.11 -30.28
N LYS A 273 6.09 10.43 -30.42
CA LYS A 273 7.42 11.04 -30.45
C LYS A 273 7.75 11.63 -29.08
N ASP A 274 8.94 11.35 -28.58
CA ASP A 274 9.45 11.98 -27.36
C ASP A 274 9.82 13.46 -27.61
N PHE A 275 10.21 14.17 -26.54
CA PHE A 275 10.62 15.58 -26.63
C PHE A 275 11.89 15.82 -27.47
N ARG A 276 12.63 14.75 -27.81
CA ARG A 276 13.81 14.78 -28.68
C ARG A 276 13.46 14.41 -30.13
N GLY A 277 12.21 14.07 -30.40
CA GLY A 277 11.70 13.66 -31.72
C GLY A 277 11.87 12.17 -32.03
N ASN A 278 12.35 11.34 -31.10
CA ASN A 278 12.48 9.90 -31.34
C ASN A 278 11.11 9.22 -31.25
N GLU A 279 10.84 8.30 -32.16
CA GLU A 279 9.61 7.53 -32.15
C GLU A 279 9.72 6.33 -31.20
N HIS A 280 8.69 6.16 -30.37
CA HIS A 280 8.57 5.06 -29.42
C HIS A 280 7.24 4.36 -29.59
N ILE A 281 7.27 3.04 -29.46
CA ILE A 281 6.07 2.21 -29.33
C ILE A 281 5.97 1.75 -27.88
N ALA A 282 4.86 2.06 -27.25
CA ALA A 282 4.58 1.73 -25.86
C ALA A 282 3.28 0.95 -25.72
N THR A 283 3.18 0.21 -24.61
CA THR A 283 2.00 -0.57 -24.28
C THR A 283 1.49 -0.17 -22.91
N TYR A 284 0.20 0.08 -22.81
CA TYR A 284 -0.47 0.45 -21.56
C TYR A 284 -1.70 -0.42 -21.36
N LYS A 285 -1.84 -0.97 -20.15
CA LYS A 285 -2.97 -1.83 -19.79
C LYS A 285 -3.81 -1.12 -18.75
N LYS A 286 -5.13 -1.09 -18.94
CA LYS A 286 -6.07 -0.48 -18.00
C LYS A 286 -7.35 -1.29 -17.89
N ILE A 287 -7.88 -1.35 -16.67
CA ILE A 287 -9.21 -1.90 -16.40
C ILE A 287 -10.22 -0.81 -16.80
N VAL A 288 -11.14 -1.12 -17.71
CA VAL A 288 -12.16 -0.19 -18.18
C VAL A 288 -13.53 -0.68 -17.75
N SER A 289 -14.40 0.23 -17.33
CA SER A 289 -15.76 -0.14 -16.97
C SER A 289 -16.52 -0.65 -18.20
N LEU A 290 -17.33 -1.70 -18.04
CA LEU A 290 -18.24 -2.19 -19.08
C LEU A 290 -19.14 -1.07 -19.63
N LEU A 291 -19.55 -0.12 -18.78
CA LEU A 291 -20.36 1.03 -19.19
C LEU A 291 -19.62 1.98 -20.14
N ASN A 292 -18.29 2.03 -20.06
CA ASN A 292 -17.44 2.92 -20.85
C ASN A 292 -16.73 2.20 -21.99
N LEU A 293 -16.92 0.88 -22.14
CA LEU A 293 -16.21 0.07 -23.12
C LEU A 293 -16.45 0.54 -24.56
N SER A 294 -17.68 0.94 -24.87
CA SER A 294 -18.04 1.51 -26.18
C SER A 294 -17.40 2.87 -26.46
N SER A 295 -17.01 3.59 -25.41
CA SER A 295 -16.39 4.92 -25.51
C SER A 295 -14.88 4.85 -25.69
N VAL A 296 -14.29 3.65 -25.64
CA VAL A 296 -12.84 3.47 -25.83
C VAL A 296 -12.47 3.69 -27.29
N PRO A 297 -11.61 4.67 -27.62
CA PRO A 297 -11.20 4.94 -28.99
C PRO A 297 -10.36 3.77 -29.50
N LYS A 298 -10.72 3.21 -30.65
CA LYS A 298 -9.98 2.11 -31.28
C LYS A 298 -8.89 2.59 -32.24
N LYS A 299 -8.98 3.84 -32.68
CA LYS A 299 -8.09 4.50 -33.65
C LYS A 299 -8.03 6.00 -33.34
N GLY A 300 -7.06 6.69 -33.92
CA GLY A 300 -6.86 8.13 -33.77
C GLY A 300 -5.72 8.45 -32.81
N THR A 301 -5.71 9.69 -32.33
CA THR A 301 -4.71 10.17 -31.38
C THR A 301 -5.29 10.28 -29.97
N ILE A 302 -4.44 10.03 -28.98
CA ILE A 302 -4.76 10.19 -27.56
C ILE A 302 -3.62 10.91 -26.85
N GLU A 303 -3.97 11.67 -25.81
CA GLU A 303 -2.98 12.27 -24.93
C GLU A 303 -2.44 11.21 -23.96
N ILE A 304 -1.13 11.10 -23.90
CA ILE A 304 -0.43 10.25 -22.95
C ILE A 304 0.54 11.09 -22.13
N MET A 305 0.95 10.55 -20.99
CA MET A 305 2.15 10.99 -20.29
C MET A 305 3.18 9.86 -20.28
N TYR A 306 4.47 10.21 -20.39
CA TYR A 306 5.56 9.24 -20.38
C TYR A 306 6.68 9.64 -19.41
N ASP A 307 7.39 8.65 -18.88
CA ASP A 307 8.63 8.88 -18.11
C ASP A 307 9.77 9.26 -19.08
N GLU A 308 10.37 10.44 -18.87
CA GLU A 308 11.48 10.90 -19.71
C GLU A 308 12.70 9.96 -19.69
N ASN A 309 12.92 9.26 -18.57
CA ASN A 309 14.07 8.35 -18.42
C ASN A 309 13.79 6.98 -19.03
N ASP A 310 12.51 6.65 -19.23
CA ASP A 310 12.07 5.38 -19.81
C ASP A 310 10.77 5.61 -20.61
N PRO A 311 10.86 6.13 -21.85
CA PRO A 311 9.69 6.53 -22.64
C PRO A 311 8.68 5.41 -22.90
N LYS A 312 9.08 4.14 -22.77
CA LYS A 312 8.16 2.99 -22.90
C LYS A 312 7.17 2.90 -21.74
N LYS A 313 7.49 3.52 -20.60
CA LYS A 313 6.58 3.65 -19.46
C LYS A 313 5.67 4.85 -19.68
N ILE A 314 4.42 4.56 -19.98
CA ILE A 314 3.40 5.56 -20.24
C ILE A 314 2.22 5.41 -19.28
N MET A 315 1.44 6.48 -19.19
CA MET A 315 0.14 6.54 -18.52
C MET A 315 -0.83 7.32 -19.41
N ILE A 316 -2.10 6.91 -19.43
CA ILE A 316 -3.16 7.68 -20.10
C ILE A 316 -4.00 8.37 -19.02
N PRO A 317 -3.87 9.71 -18.82
CA PRO A 317 -4.44 10.43 -17.67
C PRO A 317 -5.97 10.46 -17.66
N LYS A 318 -6.58 10.67 -18.83
CA LYS A 318 -8.04 10.72 -19.00
C LYS A 318 -8.46 9.57 -19.91
N ILE A 319 -9.17 8.59 -19.36
CA ILE A 319 -9.86 7.56 -20.15
C ILE A 319 -11.32 7.57 -19.72
N PHE A 320 -12.17 7.50 -20.75
CA PHE A 320 -13.63 7.61 -20.80
C PHE A 320 -14.38 6.89 -19.68
#